data_AF-A0A7S3SE97-F1
#
_entry.id   AF-A0A7S3SE97-F1
#
_cell.length_a   1.000
_cell.length_b   1.000
_cell.length_c   1.000
_cell.angle_alpha   90.00
_cell.angle_beta   90.00
_cell.angle_gamma   90.00
#
_symmetry.space_group_name_H-M   'P 1'
#
loop_
_entity.id
_entity.type
_entity.pdbx_description
1 polymer ?
#
loop_
_entity_poly.entity_id
_entity_poly.type
_entity_poly.pdbx_seq_one_letter_code
_entity_poly.pdbx_strand_id
1 'polypeptide(L)'
;SAVKLPFDAMRRAVLAMDTAALPLDSVNALLKCVPSAEELELVANAGVPTAALGFAERFVAEVGTVPRLQKRLECLAYLLRFEGSLRAAACDVAAVSAACGTLCNSADLRRLLG
;
A
#
# COMPACT_ATOMS: atom_id res chain seq x y z
N SER A 1 -9.38 -0.72 -13.93
CA SER A 1 -10.51 -0.01 -13.30
C SER A 1 -10.07 1.40 -12.99
N ALA A 2 -10.58 2.39 -13.73
CA ALA A 2 -10.16 3.79 -13.62
C ALA A 2 -10.44 4.33 -12.21
N VAL A 3 -9.43 4.94 -11.59
CA VAL A 3 -9.60 5.67 -10.33
C VAL A 3 -10.51 6.86 -10.63
N LYS A 4 -11.83 6.68 -10.44
CA LYS A 4 -12.84 7.75 -10.52
C LYS A 4 -12.90 8.58 -9.22
N LEU A 5 -11.85 8.53 -8.41
CA LEU A 5 -11.77 9.30 -7.19
C LEU A 5 -11.31 10.72 -7.57
N PRO A 6 -12.08 11.78 -7.30
CA PRO A 6 -11.60 13.14 -7.54
C PRO A 6 -10.34 13.40 -6.71
N PHE A 7 -9.42 14.21 -7.23
CA PHE A 7 -8.12 14.49 -6.60
C PHE A 7 -8.25 15.01 -5.17
N ASP A 8 -9.25 15.84 -4.87
CA ASP A 8 -9.55 16.28 -3.51
C ASP A 8 -9.89 15.11 -2.56
N ALA A 9 -10.72 14.18 -3.02
CA ALA A 9 -11.06 13.00 -2.22
C ALA A 9 -9.83 12.08 -2.03
N MET A 10 -8.95 11.99 -3.03
CA MET A 10 -7.69 11.27 -2.93
C MET A 10 -6.77 11.90 -1.88
N ARG A 11 -6.58 13.22 -1.95
CA ARG A 11 -5.82 13.99 -0.98
C ARG A 11 -6.35 13.78 0.44
N ARG A 12 -7.67 13.88 0.63
CA ARG A 12 -8.31 13.64 1.93
C ARG A 12 -8.12 12.20 2.42
N ALA A 13 -8.29 11.20 1.56
CA ALA A 13 -8.09 9.81 1.93
C ALA A 13 -6.63 9.52 2.35
N VAL A 14 -5.65 10.07 1.63
CA VAL A 14 -4.23 9.94 2.00
C VAL A 14 -3.91 10.67 3.31
N LEU A 15 -4.49 11.85 3.53
CA LEU A 15 -4.32 12.60 4.79
C LEU A 15 -4.93 11.86 5.99
N ALA A 16 -6.12 11.28 5.80
CA ALA A 16 -6.85 10.52 6.81
C ALA A 16 -6.32 9.09 7.02
N MET A 17 -5.37 8.63 6.18
CA MET A 17 -4.89 7.24 6.18
C MET A 17 -6.01 6.23 5.99
N ASP A 18 -7.00 6.56 5.16
CA ASP A 18 -8.21 5.76 4.95
C ASP A 18 -7.94 4.56 4.02
N THR A 19 -7.83 3.37 4.61
CA THR A 19 -7.61 2.10 3.91
C THR A 19 -8.83 1.60 3.14
N ALA A 20 -10.04 2.08 3.46
CA ALA A 20 -11.27 1.68 2.76
C ALA A 20 -11.47 2.48 1.47
N ALA A 21 -11.13 3.78 1.48
CA ALA A 21 -11.22 4.64 0.31
C ALA A 21 -10.08 4.41 -0.71
N LEU A 22 -8.92 3.94 -0.26
CA LEU A 22 -7.73 3.71 -1.09
C LEU A 22 -7.37 2.21 -1.14
N PRO A 23 -7.81 1.46 -2.16
CA PRO A 23 -7.43 0.07 -2.31
C PRO A 23 -5.94 -0.06 -2.66
N LEU A 24 -5.37 -1.23 -2.37
CA LEU A 24 -3.93 -1.48 -2.49
C LEU A 24 -3.36 -1.15 -3.88
N ASP A 25 -4.10 -1.46 -4.96
CA ASP A 25 -3.67 -1.14 -6.31
C ASP A 25 -3.55 0.36 -6.57
N SER A 26 -4.47 1.14 -6.00
CA SER A 26 -4.43 2.60 -6.09
C SER A 26 -3.24 3.15 -5.31
N VAL A 27 -3.00 2.66 -4.08
CA VAL A 27 -1.84 3.06 -3.28
C VAL A 27 -0.52 2.73 -3.99
N ASN A 28 -0.42 1.54 -4.61
CA ASN A 28 0.75 1.15 -5.39
C ASN A 28 0.95 2.01 -6.64
N ALA A 29 -0.13 2.39 -7.33
CA ALA A 29 -0.05 3.30 -8.46
C ALA A 29 0.42 4.69 -8.01
N LEU A 30 -0.11 5.20 -6.89
CA LEU A 30 0.29 6.47 -6.31
C LEU A 30 1.75 6.48 -5.85
N LEU A 31 2.25 5.38 -5.29
CA LEU A 31 3.66 5.23 -4.93
C LEU A 31 4.60 5.34 -6.13
N LYS A 32 4.17 4.90 -7.32
CA LYS A 32 4.96 5.02 -8.56
C LYS A 32 4.93 6.43 -9.16
N CYS A 33 3.94 7.24 -8.77
CA CYS A 33 3.72 8.57 -9.30
C CYS A 33 4.00 9.66 -8.26
N VAL A 34 4.80 9.36 -7.22
CA VAL A 34 5.17 10.37 -6.21
C VAL A 34 5.92 11.51 -6.91
N PRO A 35 5.43 12.76 -6.80
CA PRO A 35 6.06 13.88 -7.44
C PRO A 35 7.37 14.24 -6.74
N SER A 36 8.33 14.68 -7.53
CA SER A 36 9.59 15.26 -7.06
C SER A 36 9.39 16.68 -6.55
N ALA A 37 10.37 17.17 -5.78
CA ALA A 37 10.37 18.55 -5.31
C ALA A 37 10.40 19.56 -6.47
N GLU A 38 11.12 19.24 -7.54
CA GLU A 38 11.22 20.08 -8.74
C GLU A 38 9.86 20.19 -9.45
N GLU A 39 9.12 19.09 -9.60
CA GLU A 39 7.78 19.09 -10.19
C GLU A 39 6.79 19.90 -9.36
N LEU A 40 6.89 19.81 -8.02
CA LEU A 40 6.07 20.60 -7.10
C LEU A 40 6.32 22.10 -7.26
N GLU A 41 7.59 22.51 -7.31
CA GLU A 41 7.97 23.90 -7.50
C GLU A 41 7.55 24.42 -8.89
N LEU A 42 7.74 23.61 -9.93
CA LEU A 42 7.37 23.97 -11.29
C LEU A 42 5.87 24.21 -11.42
N VAL A 43 5.05 23.34 -10.83
CA VAL A 43 3.58 23.49 -10.84
C VAL A 43 3.13 24.66 -9.95
N ALA A 44 3.77 24.89 -8.82
CA ALA A 44 3.48 26.04 -7.96
C ALA A 44 3.79 27.38 -8.64
N ASN A 45 4.88 27.45 -9.41
CA ASN A 45 5.34 28.65 -10.10
C ASN A 45 4.69 28.89 -11.46
N ALA A 46 3.97 27.90 -12.00
CA ALA A 46 3.33 28.00 -13.32
C ALA A 46 2.26 29.12 -13.39
N GLY A 47 1.65 29.49 -12.26
CA GLY A 47 0.65 30.58 -12.19
C GLY A 47 -0.66 30.28 -12.94
N VAL A 48 -0.86 29.04 -13.37
CA VAL A 48 -2.04 28.59 -14.14
C VAL A 48 -3.12 28.11 -13.17
N PRO A 49 -4.41 28.42 -13.41
CA PRO A 49 -5.49 27.87 -12.60
C PRO A 49 -5.47 26.34 -12.64
N THR A 50 -5.64 25.68 -11.50
CA THR A 50 -5.76 24.21 -11.39
C THR A 50 -6.83 23.63 -12.32
N ALA A 51 -7.85 24.42 -12.65
CA ALA A 51 -8.88 24.04 -13.62
C ALA A 51 -8.34 23.81 -15.05
N ALA A 52 -7.26 24.48 -15.45
CA ALA A 52 -6.66 24.40 -16.78
C ALA A 52 -5.45 23.43 -16.84
N LEU A 53 -5.01 22.92 -15.70
CA LEU A 53 -3.95 21.91 -15.60
C LEU A 53 -4.43 20.53 -16.08
N GLY A 54 -3.53 19.81 -16.75
CA GLY A 54 -3.70 18.41 -17.14
C GLY A 54 -3.77 17.47 -15.94
N PHE A 55 -4.06 16.19 -16.19
CA PHE A 55 -4.26 15.20 -15.12
C PHE A 55 -3.04 15.06 -14.20
N ALA A 56 -1.83 14.98 -14.77
CA ALA A 56 -0.60 14.85 -13.99
C ALA A 56 -0.30 16.12 -13.18
N GLU A 57 -0.44 17.30 -13.78
CA GLU A 57 -0.20 18.58 -13.12
C GLU A 57 -1.20 18.83 -11.98
N ARG A 58 -2.48 18.47 -12.15
CA ARG A 58 -3.47 18.51 -11.07
C ARG A 58 -3.12 17.56 -9.92
N PHE A 59 -2.59 16.38 -10.23
CA PHE A 59 -2.14 15.45 -9.21
C PHE A 59 -1.00 16.05 -8.38
N VAL A 60 0.00 16.65 -9.02
CA VAL A 60 1.11 17.34 -8.33
C VAL A 60 0.59 18.53 -7.51
N ALA A 61 -0.30 19.34 -8.09
CA ALA A 61 -0.86 20.52 -7.43
C ALA A 61 -1.73 20.20 -6.20
N GLU A 62 -2.52 19.12 -6.23
CA GLU A 62 -3.41 18.77 -5.13
C GLU A 62 -2.76 17.77 -4.17
N VAL A 63 -2.37 16.60 -4.68
CA VAL A 63 -1.89 15.48 -3.85
C VAL A 63 -0.44 15.70 -3.43
N GLY A 64 0.37 16.35 -4.26
CA GLY A 64 1.76 16.66 -3.95
C GLY A 64 1.94 17.62 -2.76
N THR A 65 0.92 18.42 -2.42
CA THR A 65 0.94 19.27 -1.21
C THR A 65 0.85 18.49 0.10
N VAL A 66 0.56 17.18 0.04
CA VAL A 66 0.44 16.34 1.24
C VAL A 66 1.82 16.17 1.89
N PRO A 67 1.98 16.53 3.17
CA PRO A 67 3.26 16.42 3.85
C PRO A 67 3.66 14.95 4.00
N ARG A 68 4.90 14.64 3.61
CA ARG A 68 5.48 13.29 3.64
C ARG A 68 4.63 12.28 2.86
N LEU A 69 4.08 12.68 1.72
CA LEU A 69 3.21 11.86 0.86
C LEU A 69 3.75 10.44 0.66
N GLN A 70 5.02 10.30 0.25
CA GLN A 70 5.64 8.99 0.04
C GLN A 70 5.55 8.10 1.29
N LYS A 71 5.92 8.62 2.46
CA LYS A 71 5.88 7.85 3.72
C LYS A 71 4.47 7.46 4.11
N ARG A 72 3.49 8.34 3.91
CA ARG A 72 2.08 8.02 4.16
C ARG A 72 1.59 6.89 3.26
N LEU A 73 1.92 6.93 1.98
CA LEU A 73 1.55 5.87 1.04
C LEU A 73 2.26 4.54 1.35
N GLU A 74 3.54 4.57 1.74
CA GLU A 74 4.27 3.40 2.22
C GLU A 74 3.58 2.78 3.45
N CYS A 75 3.18 3.60 4.43
CA CYS A 75 2.45 3.14 5.61
C CYS A 75 1.06 2.57 5.25
N LEU A 76 0.31 3.22 4.34
CA LEU A 76 -0.98 2.73 3.86
C LEU A 76 -0.85 1.37 3.16
N ALA A 77 0.15 1.22 2.28
CA ALA A 77 0.42 -0.03 1.59
C ALA A 77 0.78 -1.15 2.59
N TYR A 78 1.55 -0.82 3.63
CA TYR A 78 1.87 -1.76 4.70
C TYR A 78 0.62 -2.20 5.47
N LEU A 79 -0.21 -1.25 5.93
CA LEU A 79 -1.44 -1.54 6.68
C LEU A 79 -2.37 -2.47 5.89
N LEU A 80 -2.56 -2.21 4.59
CA LEU A 80 -3.40 -3.02 3.71
C LEU A 80 -2.88 -4.45 3.51
N ARG A 81 -1.56 -4.64 3.54
CA ARG A 81 -0.93 -5.97 3.36
C ARG A 81 -0.77 -6.73 4.67
N PHE A 82 -0.71 -6.01 5.79
CA PHE A 82 -0.28 -6.55 7.07
C PHE A 82 -1.13 -7.74 7.53
N GLU A 83 -2.45 -7.62 7.51
CA GLU A 83 -3.34 -8.68 7.97
C GLU A 83 -3.20 -9.96 7.13
N GLY A 84 -3.15 -9.81 5.80
CA GLY A 84 -2.95 -10.92 4.87
C GLY A 84 -1.59 -11.60 5.06
N SER A 85 -0.52 -10.81 5.19
CA SER A 85 0.83 -11.32 5.44
C SER A 85 0.93 -12.03 6.81
N LEU A 86 0.32 -11.48 7.85
CA LEU A 86 0.30 -12.07 9.18
C LEU A 86 -0.42 -13.43 9.16
N ARG A 87 -1.57 -13.50 8.49
CA ARG A 87 -2.35 -14.74 8.38
C ARG A 87 -1.60 -15.82 7.60
N ALA A 88 -0.95 -15.46 6.51
CA ALA A 88 -0.12 -16.38 5.72
C ALA A 88 1.03 -16.95 6.59
N ALA A 89 1.78 -16.07 7.26
CA ALA A 89 2.88 -16.49 8.13
C ALA A 89 2.39 -17.40 9.27
N ALA A 90 1.25 -17.09 9.89
CA ALA A 90 0.67 -17.93 10.94
C ALA A 90 0.27 -19.33 10.43
N CYS A 91 -0.26 -19.41 9.20
CA CYS A 91 -0.61 -20.67 8.55
C CYS A 91 0.63 -21.54 8.30
N ASP A 92 1.72 -20.94 7.79
CA ASP A 92 2.97 -21.65 7.52
C ASP A 92 3.59 -22.22 8.81
N VAL A 93 3.62 -21.41 9.88
CA VAL A 93 4.11 -21.86 11.20
C VAL A 93 3.26 -22.98 11.76
N ALA A 94 1.94 -22.87 11.67
CA ALA A 94 1.03 -23.92 12.14
C ALA A 94 1.21 -25.22 11.35
N ALA A 95 1.39 -25.15 10.03
CA ALA A 95 1.62 -26.32 9.18
C ALA A 95 2.92 -27.05 9.55
N VAL A 96 4.01 -26.31 9.73
CA VAL A 96 5.31 -26.89 10.14
C VAL A 96 5.22 -27.49 11.54
N SER A 97 4.61 -26.78 12.50
CA SER A 97 4.44 -27.27 13.86
C SER A 97 3.60 -28.55 13.90
N ALA A 98 2.52 -28.61 13.14
CA ALA A 98 1.69 -29.81 13.02
C ALA A 98 2.45 -30.99 12.39
N ALA A 99 3.23 -30.74 11.34
CA ALA A 99 4.08 -31.75 10.71
C ALA A 99 5.15 -32.29 11.68
N CYS A 100 5.87 -31.42 12.38
CA CYS A 100 6.83 -31.84 13.41
C CYS A 100 6.14 -32.63 14.53
N GLY A 101 4.99 -32.16 15.00
CA GLY A 101 4.20 -32.86 16.03
C GLY A 101 3.75 -34.25 15.59
N THR A 102 3.31 -34.42 14.34
CA THR A 102 2.93 -35.74 13.81
C THR A 102 4.13 -36.66 13.62
N LEU A 103 5.27 -36.14 13.13
CA LEU A 103 6.49 -36.92 12.97
C LEU A 103 7.05 -37.40 14.32
N CYS A 104 7.14 -36.52 15.32
CA CYS A 104 7.66 -36.88 16.64
C CYS A 104 6.76 -37.88 17.37
N ASN A 105 5.44 -37.81 17.16
CA ASN A 105 4.49 -38.68 17.83
C ASN A 105 4.19 -39.98 17.08
N SER A 106 4.59 -40.12 15.81
CA SER A 106 4.33 -41.34 15.05
C SER A 106 5.12 -42.53 15.59
N ALA A 107 4.38 -43.54 16.07
CA ALA A 107 4.94 -44.80 16.54
C ALA A 107 5.33 -45.71 15.35
N ASP A 108 4.56 -45.69 14.27
CA ASP A 108 4.83 -46.48 13.07
C ASP A 108 6.10 -46.02 12.37
N LEU A 109 6.32 -44.71 12.31
CA LEU A 109 7.52 -44.13 11.71
C LEU A 109 8.76 -44.43 12.57
N ARG A 110 8.62 -44.41 13.91
CA ARG A 110 9.66 -44.88 14.84
C ARG A 110 9.95 -46.37 14.70
N ARG A 111 8.94 -47.19 14.42
CA ARG A 111 9.08 -48.65 14.21
C ARG A 111 9.69 -49.01 12.86
N LEU A 112 9.54 -48.16 11.84
CA LEU A 112 10.16 -48.35 10.52
C LEU A 112 11.62 -47.89 10.48
N LEU A 113 11.98 -46.86 11.25
CA LEU A 113 13.32 -46.27 11.27
C LEU A 113 14.23 -46.81 12.39
N GLY A 114 13.69 -47.56 13.34
CA GLY A 114 14.43 -48.22 14.43
C GLY A 114 14.47 -49.72 14.25
#